data_AF-A0A352SA47-F1
#
_entry.id   AF-A0A352SA47-F1
#
_cell.length_a   1.000
_cell.length_b   1.000
_cell.length_c   1.000
_cell.angle_alpha   90.00
_cell.angle_beta   90.00
_cell.angle_gamma   90.00
#
_symmetry.space_group_name_H-M   'P 1'
#
loop_
_entity.id
_entity.type
_entity.pdbx_description
1 polymer ?
#
loop_
_entity_poly.entity_id
_entity_poly.type
_entity_poly.pdbx_seq_one_letter_code
_entity_poly.pdbx_strand_id
1 'polypeptide(L)'
;MAIELEDDAQDAVSRLFALINLGDTQQTTRQLTLLEEALEDAEEDDVDAEALLSQIKEIIDWESGFYVDWKDVESFIGCLNQLCERIDLEIDWGTDDTEDEDFLEGTSVPELMELAADQLRVAGYTLWNWDTGGDAYAGWIT
;
A
#
# COMPACT_ATOMS: atom_id res chain seq x y z
N MET A 1 19.55 -2.97 -21.81
CA MET A 1 18.85 -4.23 -22.10
C MET A 1 17.69 -4.22 -21.14
N ALA A 2 16.45 -4.50 -21.59
CA ALA A 2 15.29 -4.42 -20.69
C ALA A 2 15.41 -5.49 -19.61
N ILE A 3 14.96 -5.20 -18.40
CA ILE A 3 15.01 -6.14 -17.29
C ILE A 3 13.84 -7.11 -17.43
N GLU A 4 14.15 -8.37 -17.69
CA GLU A 4 13.16 -9.45 -17.71
C GLU A 4 13.21 -10.18 -16.36
N LEU A 5 12.08 -10.19 -15.64
CA LEU A 5 11.94 -11.01 -14.45
C LEU A 5 11.92 -12.50 -14.84
N GLU A 6 12.46 -13.36 -13.98
CA GLU A 6 12.28 -14.81 -14.11
C GLU A 6 10.78 -15.18 -14.06
N ASP A 7 10.36 -16.22 -14.80
CA ASP A 7 8.95 -16.63 -14.90
C ASP A 7 8.26 -16.77 -13.53
N ASP A 8 8.95 -17.39 -12.55
CA ASP A 8 8.41 -17.58 -11.20
C ASP A 8 8.19 -16.24 -10.45
N ALA A 9 9.07 -15.25 -10.67
CA ALA A 9 8.98 -13.93 -10.06
C ALA A 9 7.85 -13.11 -10.70
N GLN A 10 7.73 -13.16 -12.03
CA GLN A 10 6.61 -12.53 -12.75
C GLN A 10 5.25 -13.09 -12.31
N ASP A 11 5.17 -14.42 -12.14
CA ASP A 11 3.98 -15.10 -11.62
C ASP A 11 3.64 -14.64 -10.19
N ALA A 12 4.65 -14.50 -9.32
CA ALA A 12 4.47 -14.03 -7.96
C ALA A 12 3.95 -12.59 -7.91
N VAL A 13 4.56 -11.69 -8.70
CA VAL A 13 4.15 -10.28 -8.81
C VAL A 13 2.73 -10.15 -9.35
N SER A 14 2.38 -10.92 -10.38
CA SER A 14 1.03 -10.93 -10.95
C SER A 14 -0.02 -11.36 -9.93
N ARG A 15 0.29 -12.38 -9.13
CA ARG A 15 -0.59 -12.84 -8.04
C ARG A 15 -0.70 -11.79 -6.94
N LEU A 16 0.39 -11.10 -6.61
CA LEU A 16 0.38 -10.03 -5.62
C LEU A 16 -0.54 -8.87 -6.03
N PHE A 17 -0.41 -8.36 -7.26
CA PHE A 17 -1.31 -7.31 -7.76
C PHE A 17 -2.77 -7.75 -7.76
N ALA A 18 -3.06 -9.01 -8.11
CA ALA A 18 -4.42 -9.53 -8.06
C ALA A 18 -5.01 -9.55 -6.64
N LEU A 19 -4.18 -9.84 -5.63
CA LEU A 19 -4.57 -9.79 -4.21
C LEU A 19 -4.79 -8.35 -3.74
N ILE A 20 -3.85 -7.45 -4.04
CA ILE A 20 -3.91 -6.02 -3.67
C ILE A 20 -5.15 -5.33 -4.27
N ASN A 21 -5.50 -5.70 -5.50
CA ASN A 21 -6.67 -5.17 -6.20
C ASN A 21 -7.96 -5.94 -5.91
N LEU A 22 -7.92 -6.89 -4.98
CA LEU A 22 -9.11 -7.61 -4.48
C LEU A 22 -9.93 -8.27 -5.61
N GLY A 23 -9.23 -8.73 -6.66
CA GLY A 23 -9.83 -9.33 -7.84
C GLY A 23 -10.26 -8.36 -8.95
N ASP A 24 -10.00 -7.05 -8.84
CA ASP A 24 -10.18 -6.11 -9.95
C ASP A 24 -9.13 -6.38 -11.05
N THR A 25 -9.57 -7.13 -12.07
CA THR A 25 -8.72 -7.52 -13.20
C THR A 25 -8.27 -6.34 -14.06
N GLN A 26 -9.06 -5.26 -14.13
CA GLN A 26 -8.73 -4.10 -14.95
C GLN A 26 -7.61 -3.29 -14.29
N GLN A 27 -7.74 -3.03 -12.98
CA GLN A 27 -6.70 -2.35 -12.20
C GLN A 27 -5.41 -3.18 -12.17
N THR A 28 -5.54 -4.50 -11.95
CA THR A 28 -4.39 -5.43 -11.97
C THR A 28 -3.64 -5.41 -13.29
N THR A 29 -4.35 -5.48 -14.42
CA THR A 29 -3.70 -5.45 -15.75
C THR A 29 -3.00 -4.13 -15.98
N ARG A 30 -3.62 -3.00 -15.63
CA ARG A 30 -3.02 -1.67 -15.77
C ARG A 30 -1.74 -1.54 -14.95
N GLN A 31 -1.77 -1.95 -13.69
CA GLN A 31 -0.61 -1.85 -12.79
C GLN A 31 0.53 -2.78 -13.21
N LEU A 32 0.23 -3.96 -13.73
CA LEU A 32 1.24 -4.84 -14.33
C LEU A 32 1.92 -4.20 -15.55
N THR A 33 1.16 -3.57 -16.45
CA THR A 33 1.74 -2.84 -17.57
C THR A 33 2.63 -1.69 -17.12
N LEU A 34 2.22 -0.93 -16.09
CA LEU A 34 3.08 0.12 -15.53
C LEU A 34 4.39 -0.42 -14.94
N LEU A 35 4.33 -1.62 -14.33
CA LEU A 35 5.54 -2.26 -13.82
C LEU A 35 6.45 -2.73 -14.95
N GLU A 36 5.89 -3.34 -16.00
CA GLU A 36 6.65 -3.74 -17.19
C GLU A 36 7.36 -2.52 -17.82
N GLU A 37 6.65 -1.40 -17.98
CA GLU A 37 7.23 -0.14 -18.47
C GLU A 37 8.35 0.38 -17.55
N ALA A 38 8.17 0.33 -16.22
CA ALA A 38 9.18 0.75 -15.27
C ALA A 38 10.44 -0.14 -15.29
N LEU A 39 10.28 -1.45 -15.52
CA LEU A 39 11.38 -2.41 -15.64
C LEU A 39 12.13 -2.29 -16.98
N GLU A 40 11.45 -1.89 -18.05
CA GLU A 40 12.09 -1.59 -19.33
C GLU A 40 13.00 -0.36 -19.25
N ASP A 41 12.60 0.65 -18.47
CA ASP A 41 13.33 1.90 -18.25
C ASP A 41 14.47 1.77 -17.21
N ALA A 42 14.46 0.71 -16.39
CA ALA A 42 15.47 0.46 -15.37
C ALA A 42 16.77 -0.11 -15.97
N GLU A 43 17.93 0.27 -15.40
CA GLU A 43 19.24 -0.27 -15.78
C GLU A 43 19.46 -1.66 -15.14
N GLU A 44 20.05 -2.62 -15.88
CA GLU A 44 20.18 -4.04 -15.47
C GLU A 44 20.83 -4.28 -14.09
N ASP A 45 21.66 -3.34 -13.60
CA ASP A 45 22.33 -3.42 -12.30
C ASP A 45 21.47 -2.86 -11.13
N ASP A 46 20.29 -2.28 -11.40
CA ASP A 46 19.46 -1.55 -10.42
C ASP A 46 18.27 -2.35 -9.85
N VAL A 47 17.97 -3.56 -10.35
CA VAL A 47 16.80 -4.33 -9.87
C VAL A 47 17.21 -5.43 -8.91
N ASP A 48 17.31 -5.07 -7.63
CA ASP A 48 17.21 -6.01 -6.54
C ASP A 48 15.76 -6.12 -6.02
N ALA A 49 15.55 -7.00 -5.03
CA ALA A 49 14.21 -7.22 -4.47
C ALA A 49 13.64 -5.96 -3.79
N GLU A 50 14.49 -5.08 -3.27
CA GLU A 50 14.10 -3.85 -2.60
C GLU A 50 13.67 -2.79 -3.63
N ALA A 51 14.43 -2.65 -4.72
CA ALA A 51 14.09 -1.82 -5.86
C ALA A 51 12.76 -2.26 -6.49
N LEU A 52 12.54 -3.56 -6.68
CA LEU A 52 11.27 -4.08 -7.20
C LEU A 52 10.09 -3.76 -6.27
N LEU A 53 10.26 -3.94 -4.95
CA LEU A 53 9.23 -3.62 -3.97
C LEU A 53 8.93 -2.11 -3.95
N SER A 54 9.96 -1.28 -4.10
CA SER A 54 9.83 0.17 -4.22
C SER A 54 9.02 0.56 -5.46
N GLN A 55 9.29 -0.05 -6.63
CA GLN A 55 8.50 0.18 -7.85
C GLN A 55 7.04 -0.23 -7.69
N ILE A 56 6.79 -1.41 -7.09
CA ILE A 56 5.41 -1.86 -6.80
C ILE A 56 4.71 -0.84 -5.90
N LYS A 57 5.40 -0.37 -4.85
CA LYS A 57 4.89 0.66 -3.94
C LYS A 57 4.52 1.96 -4.67
N GLU A 58 5.34 2.44 -5.59
CA GLU A 58 5.02 3.63 -6.40
C GLU A 58 3.79 3.42 -7.30
N ILE A 59 3.62 2.23 -7.86
CA ILE A 59 2.53 1.90 -8.80
C ILE A 59 1.18 1.74 -8.09
N ILE A 60 1.18 1.21 -6.86
CA ILE A 60 -0.06 1.01 -6.09
C ILE A 60 -0.43 2.23 -5.26
N ASP A 61 0.50 3.17 -5.04
CA ASP A 61 0.27 4.32 -4.17
C ASP A 61 -0.98 5.09 -4.59
N TRP A 62 -1.77 5.50 -3.60
CA TRP A 62 -3.02 6.25 -3.76
C TRP A 62 -4.16 5.55 -4.55
N GLU A 63 -3.92 4.34 -5.10
CA GLU A 63 -4.92 3.60 -5.88
C GLU A 63 -5.29 2.26 -5.23
N SER A 64 -4.30 1.52 -4.75
CA SER A 64 -4.51 0.24 -4.08
C SER A 64 -3.57 -0.06 -2.92
N GLY A 65 -2.66 0.86 -2.62
CA GLY A 65 -1.87 0.91 -1.39
C GLY A 65 -1.80 2.34 -0.86
N PHE A 66 -0.92 2.55 0.10
CA PHE A 66 -0.63 3.86 0.68
C PHE A 66 0.87 4.05 0.85
N TYR A 67 1.30 5.32 0.83
CA TYR A 67 2.60 5.77 1.27
C TYR A 67 2.47 7.10 2.01
N VAL A 68 2.83 7.12 3.29
CA VAL A 68 2.60 8.27 4.17
C VAL A 68 3.82 8.59 5.02
N ASP A 69 4.04 9.88 5.29
CA ASP A 69 5.09 10.33 6.22
C ASP A 69 4.76 9.84 7.64
N TRP A 70 5.78 9.44 8.40
CA TRP A 70 5.63 8.86 9.73
C TRP A 70 4.91 9.77 10.74
N LYS A 71 4.92 11.10 10.52
CA LYS A 71 4.23 12.08 11.37
C LYS A 71 2.89 12.55 10.81
N ASP A 72 2.55 12.14 9.59
CA ASP A 72 1.36 12.62 8.89
C ASP A 72 0.16 11.67 9.14
N VAL A 73 -0.37 11.82 10.34
CA VAL A 73 -1.54 11.08 10.83
C VAL A 73 -2.78 11.34 9.95
N GLU A 74 -2.99 12.60 9.56
CA GLU A 74 -4.13 13.01 8.75
C GLU A 74 -4.14 12.30 7.39
N SER A 75 -3.00 12.33 6.69
CA SER A 75 -2.86 11.62 5.42
C SER A 75 -3.03 10.11 5.57
N PHE A 76 -2.56 9.50 6.67
CA PHE A 76 -2.77 8.07 6.91
C PHE A 76 -4.25 7.72 7.04
N ILE A 77 -4.99 8.47 7.85
CA ILE A 77 -6.44 8.27 8.03
C ILE A 77 -7.17 8.43 6.69
N GLY A 78 -6.87 9.49 5.95
CA GLY A 78 -7.47 9.76 4.64
C GLY A 78 -7.22 8.63 3.63
N CYS A 79 -5.96 8.19 3.50
CA CYS A 79 -5.59 7.07 2.62
C CYS A 79 -6.35 5.81 3.00
N LEU A 80 -6.35 5.45 4.28
CA LEU A 80 -6.90 4.18 4.72
C LEU A 80 -8.43 4.17 4.60
N ASN A 81 -9.09 5.29 4.88
CA ASN A 81 -10.53 5.43 4.65
C ASN A 81 -10.86 5.19 3.17
N GLN A 82 -10.13 5.81 2.24
CA GLN A 82 -10.33 5.60 0.80
C GLN A 82 -10.08 4.14 0.38
N LEU A 83 -9.07 3.48 0.94
CA LEU A 83 -8.82 2.07 0.68
C LEU A 83 -9.93 1.17 1.24
N CYS A 84 -10.46 1.50 2.42
CA CYS A 84 -11.55 0.76 3.05
C CYS A 84 -12.91 0.96 2.35
N GLU A 85 -13.14 2.11 1.71
CA GLU A 85 -14.32 2.33 0.86
C GLU A 85 -14.41 1.30 -0.28
N ARG A 86 -13.28 0.83 -0.81
CA ARG A 86 -13.22 -0.20 -1.87
C ARG A 86 -13.77 -1.55 -1.42
N ILE A 87 -13.75 -1.81 -0.11
CA ILE A 87 -14.24 -3.04 0.52
C ILE A 87 -15.52 -2.83 1.35
N ASP A 88 -16.17 -1.67 1.20
CA ASP A 88 -17.39 -1.32 1.95
C ASP A 88 -17.19 -1.40 3.48
N LEU A 89 -16.01 -0.94 3.95
CA LEU A 89 -15.63 -0.94 5.36
C LEU A 89 -15.35 0.48 5.85
N GLU A 90 -15.72 0.76 7.09
CA GLU A 90 -15.43 2.00 7.81
C GLU A 90 -14.60 1.68 9.04
N ILE A 91 -13.50 2.42 9.25
CA ILE A 91 -12.61 2.25 10.41
C ILE A 91 -13.08 3.18 11.52
N ASP A 92 -13.27 2.64 12.72
CA ASP A 92 -13.48 3.43 13.92
C ASP A 92 -12.12 3.90 14.46
N TRP A 93 -11.83 5.20 14.32
CA TRP A 93 -10.58 5.81 14.78
C TRP A 93 -10.58 6.16 16.28
N GLY A 94 -11.68 5.90 16.99
CA GLY A 94 -11.80 6.20 18.42
C GLY A 94 -12.01 7.69 18.73
N THR A 95 -12.29 8.51 17.71
CA THR A 95 -12.64 9.93 17.81
C THR A 95 -13.84 10.25 16.92
N ASP A 96 -14.64 11.23 17.33
CA ASP A 96 -15.74 11.76 16.52
C ASP A 96 -15.23 12.74 15.43
N ASP A 97 -14.01 13.28 15.60
CA ASP A 97 -13.37 14.22 14.69
C ASP A 97 -11.90 13.82 14.48
N THR A 98 -11.59 13.33 13.29
CA THR A 98 -10.22 12.91 12.91
C THR A 98 -9.35 14.08 12.46
N GLU A 99 -9.92 15.27 12.29
CA GLU A 99 -9.20 16.51 11.94
C GLU A 99 -8.87 17.36 13.18
N ASP A 100 -9.25 16.89 14.39
CA ASP A 100 -9.00 17.59 15.65
C ASP A 100 -7.51 17.63 16.02
N GLU A 101 -7.00 18.82 16.33
CA GLU A 101 -5.58 19.05 16.63
C GLU A 101 -5.11 18.26 17.87
N ASP A 102 -5.92 18.17 18.94
CA ASP A 102 -5.55 17.44 20.15
C ASP A 102 -5.47 15.93 19.89
N PHE A 103 -6.33 15.40 19.02
CA PHE A 103 -6.27 14.01 18.55
C PHE A 103 -5.02 13.75 17.71
N LEU A 104 -4.76 14.59 16.70
CA LEU A 104 -3.63 14.44 15.79
C LEU A 104 -2.27 14.55 16.52
N GLU A 105 -2.16 15.43 17.51
CA GLU A 105 -0.95 15.54 18.34
C GLU A 105 -0.83 14.43 19.40
N GLY A 106 -1.96 13.81 19.77
CA GLY A 106 -2.06 12.78 20.80
C GLY A 106 -1.88 11.35 20.32
N THR A 107 -1.83 11.13 19.01
CA THR A 107 -1.70 9.80 18.38
C THR A 107 -0.49 9.72 17.45
N SER A 108 -0.20 8.53 16.94
CA SER A 108 0.86 8.30 15.97
C SER A 108 0.40 7.35 14.86
N VAL A 109 1.01 7.46 13.68
CA VAL A 109 0.72 6.57 12.54
C VAL A 109 0.83 5.08 12.93
N PRO A 110 1.87 4.63 13.67
CA PRO A 110 1.95 3.23 14.10
C PRO A 110 0.81 2.76 15.01
N GLU A 111 0.32 3.62 15.93
CA GLU A 111 -0.82 3.28 16.79
C GLU A 111 -2.10 3.13 15.99
N LEU A 112 -2.31 4.00 15.00
CA LEU A 112 -3.45 3.92 14.08
C LEU A 112 -3.36 2.71 13.13
N MET A 113 -2.15 2.33 12.70
CA MET A 113 -1.93 1.11 11.93
C MET A 113 -2.32 -0.14 12.70
N GLU A 114 -1.97 -0.23 13.99
CA GLU A 114 -2.36 -1.35 14.85
C GLU A 114 -3.88 -1.40 15.01
N LEU A 115 -4.50 -0.26 15.30
CA LEU A 115 -5.95 -0.12 15.41
C LEU A 115 -6.68 -0.61 14.15
N ALA A 116 -6.25 -0.13 12.98
CA ALA A 116 -6.88 -0.48 11.72
C ALA A 116 -6.61 -1.94 11.32
N ALA A 117 -5.40 -2.45 11.58
CA ALA A 117 -5.07 -3.85 11.32
C ALA A 117 -5.96 -4.80 12.13
N ASP A 118 -6.28 -4.47 13.38
CA ASP A 118 -7.18 -5.27 14.22
C ASP A 118 -8.61 -5.27 13.68
N GLN A 119 -9.13 -4.11 13.25
CA GLN A 119 -10.48 -4.01 12.69
C GLN A 119 -10.60 -4.72 11.33
N LEU A 120 -9.63 -4.52 10.43
CA LEU A 120 -9.58 -5.19 9.13
C LEU A 120 -9.50 -6.72 9.29
N ARG A 121 -8.72 -7.20 10.27
CA ARG A 121 -8.62 -8.63 10.57
C ARG A 121 -9.96 -9.23 10.98
N VAL A 122 -10.78 -8.50 11.75
CA VAL A 122 -12.13 -8.96 12.12
C VAL A 122 -13.04 -9.07 10.89
N ALA A 123 -12.87 -8.17 9.92
CA ALA A 123 -13.59 -8.21 8.65
C ALA A 123 -13.05 -9.26 7.65
N GLY A 124 -11.93 -9.92 7.96
CA GLY A 124 -11.32 -10.96 7.12
C GLY A 124 -10.26 -10.44 6.14
N TYR A 125 -9.85 -9.19 6.28
CA TYR A 125 -8.79 -8.56 5.48
C TYR A 125 -7.47 -8.48 6.26
N THR A 126 -6.36 -8.39 5.54
CA THR A 126 -5.03 -8.19 6.12
C THR A 126 -4.47 -6.84 5.68
N LEU A 127 -4.16 -5.97 6.65
CA LEU A 127 -3.37 -4.77 6.43
C LEU A 127 -1.88 -5.13 6.51
N TRP A 128 -1.17 -4.96 5.40
CA TRP A 128 0.28 -5.10 5.34
C TRP A 128 0.93 -3.74 5.53
N ASN A 129 1.82 -3.63 6.51
CA ASN A 129 2.59 -2.41 6.78
C ASN A 129 4.07 -2.70 6.52
N TRP A 130 4.72 -1.81 5.77
CA TRP A 130 6.12 -1.80 5.45
C TRP A 130 6.77 -0.52 6.01
N ASP A 131 7.71 -0.71 6.93
CA ASP A 131 8.65 0.32 7.33
C ASP A 131 9.71 0.46 6.23
N THR A 132 9.65 1.57 5.50
CA THR A 132 10.56 1.84 4.37
C THR A 132 12.00 2.11 4.83
N GLY A 133 12.27 2.09 6.14
CA GLY A 133 13.56 2.43 6.72
C GLY A 133 13.89 3.93 6.67
N GLY A 134 12.96 4.74 6.16
CA GLY A 134 13.03 6.19 6.11
C GLY A 134 11.94 6.86 6.97
N ASP A 135 11.61 8.10 6.61
CA ASP A 135 10.60 8.92 7.29
C ASP A 135 9.16 8.61 6.78
N ALA A 136 8.89 7.36 6.37
CA ALA A 136 7.59 7.01 5.79
C ALA A 136 7.24 5.53 5.94
N TYR A 137 5.93 5.28 5.93
CA TYR A 137 5.36 3.95 5.92
C TYR A 137 4.62 3.69 4.61
N ALA A 138 4.72 2.47 4.11
CA ALA A 138 3.96 2.01 2.96
C ALA A 138 3.12 0.79 3.30
N GLY A 139 2.11 0.49 2.49
CA GLY A 139 1.33 -0.71 2.71
C GLY A 139 0.13 -0.86 1.79
N TRP A 140 -0.63 -1.92 2.00
CA TRP A 140 -1.80 -2.27 1.20
C TRP A 140 -2.70 -3.27 1.94
N ILE A 141 -3.90 -3.49 1.40
CA ILE A 141 -4.90 -4.42 1.93
C ILE A 141 -5.02 -5.63 0.99
N THR A 142 -5.13 -6.84 1.55
CA THR A 142 -5.43 -8.09 0.82
C THR A 142 -6.53 -8.89 1.51
#